data_AF-A0A9P7BP46-F1
#
_entry.id   AF-A0A9P7BP46-F1
#
_cell.length_a   1.000
_cell.length_b   1.000
_cell.length_c   1.000
_cell.angle_alpha   90.00
_cell.angle_beta   90.00
_cell.angle_gamma   90.00
#
_symmetry.space_group_name_H-M   'P 1'
#
loop_
_entity.id
_entity.type
_entity.pdbx_description
1 polymer ?
#
loop_
_entity_poly.entity_id
_entity_poly.type
_entity_poly.pdbx_seq_one_letter_code
_entity_poly.pdbx_strand_id
1 'polypeptide(L)'
;MLHQPEKIDLLQDLQQTETWDAVVQAFVIIDSQENLLNYYAAYQALIKEKERLVKKKKDMLKKFVKEINTWSHMRFVQPKNNRRSTQGYFTAKYTQLKALMPNNQICRTILNKMKKEDTWANHMSKSEVALSRGGRICNTRTNF
;
A
#
# COMPACT_ATOMS: atom_id res chain seq x y z
N MET A 1 18.45 -9.50 -28.83
CA MET A 1 18.40 -8.98 -30.21
C MET A 1 16.95 -8.70 -30.54
N LEU A 2 16.53 -7.44 -30.50
CA LEU A 2 15.18 -7.01 -30.89
C LEU A 2 15.34 -6.28 -32.22
N HIS A 3 14.75 -6.85 -33.27
CA HIS A 3 14.68 -6.24 -34.58
C HIS A 3 14.04 -4.85 -34.46
N GLN A 4 14.71 -3.85 -35.04
CA GLN A 4 14.06 -2.63 -35.53
C GLN A 4 13.67 -2.91 -36.98
N PRO A 5 12.37 -3.03 -37.32
CA PRO A 5 11.99 -3.00 -38.72
C PRO A 5 10.73 -2.15 -38.93
N GLU A 6 10.69 -0.89 -38.50
CA GLU A 6 9.55 -0.01 -38.85
C GLU A 6 9.92 1.47 -39.10
N LYS A 7 11.11 1.94 -38.71
CA LYS A 7 11.49 3.36 -38.91
C LYS A 7 11.85 3.73 -40.37
N ILE A 8 12.01 2.76 -41.28
CA ILE A 8 12.53 3.01 -42.63
C ILE A 8 11.40 3.18 -43.68
N ASP A 9 10.21 2.61 -43.47
CA ASP A 9 9.13 2.66 -44.48
C ASP A 9 8.41 4.01 -44.55
N LEU A 10 8.23 4.70 -43.41
CA LEU A 10 7.49 5.98 -43.37
C LEU A 10 8.22 7.11 -44.12
N LEU A 11 9.54 7.02 -44.29
CA LEU A 11 10.34 8.03 -44.97
C LEU A 11 10.35 7.85 -46.50
N GLN A 12 10.12 6.63 -47.00
CA GLN A 12 10.10 6.35 -48.44
C GLN A 12 8.77 6.73 -49.09
N ASP A 13 7.65 6.60 -48.38
CA ASP A 13 6.33 7.02 -48.89
C ASP A 13 6.15 8.55 -48.97
N LEU A 14 6.94 9.32 -48.20
CA LEU A 14 6.90 10.78 -48.22
C LEU A 14 7.59 11.42 -49.44
N GLN A 15 8.39 10.66 -50.20
CA GLN A 15 9.03 11.17 -51.42
C GLN A 15 8.05 11.37 -52.59
N GLN A 16 6.78 10.99 -52.45
CA GLN A 16 5.78 11.07 -53.53
C GLN A 16 4.68 12.13 -53.34
N THR A 17 4.72 12.97 -52.29
CA THR A 17 3.75 14.09 -52.13
C THR A 17 4.45 15.43 -51.89
N GLU A 18 4.47 16.28 -52.92
CA GLU A 18 5.22 17.53 -53.00
C GLU A 18 4.56 18.72 -52.26
N THR A 19 4.48 18.69 -50.93
CA THR A 19 4.40 19.94 -50.15
C THR A 19 5.27 19.88 -48.91
N TRP A 20 6.02 20.95 -48.65
CA TRP A 20 6.78 21.12 -47.40
C TRP A 20 5.91 20.94 -46.15
N ASP A 21 4.63 21.30 -46.24
CA ASP A 21 3.63 21.12 -45.19
C ASP A 21 3.42 19.64 -44.82
N ALA A 22 3.41 18.72 -45.80
CA ALA A 22 3.28 17.29 -45.53
C ALA A 22 4.50 16.73 -44.77
N VAL A 23 5.71 17.20 -45.11
CA VAL A 23 6.94 16.81 -44.41
C VAL A 23 6.97 17.35 -42.98
N VAL A 24 6.57 18.61 -42.78
CA VAL A 24 6.46 19.22 -41.44
C VAL A 24 5.42 18.47 -40.61
N GLN A 25 4.27 18.14 -41.19
CA GLN A 25 3.20 17.40 -40.51
C GLN A 25 3.68 16.00 -40.09
N ALA A 26 4.42 15.30 -40.96
CA ALA A 26 4.99 13.99 -40.65
C ALA A 26 5.98 14.07 -39.48
N PHE A 27 6.83 15.10 -39.45
CA PHE A 27 7.76 15.31 -38.33
C PHE A 27 7.03 15.54 -37.00
N VAL A 28 5.98 16.37 -37.01
CA VAL A 28 5.15 16.63 -35.82
C VAL A 28 4.46 15.34 -35.33
N ILE A 29 3.98 14.50 -36.25
CA ILE A 29 3.38 13.20 -35.90
C ILE A 29 4.41 12.30 -35.22
N ILE A 30 5.62 12.20 -35.78
CA ILE A 30 6.70 11.37 -35.21
C ILE A 30 7.09 11.87 -33.81
N ASP A 31 7.31 13.17 -33.65
CA ASP A 31 7.65 13.76 -32.34
C ASP A 31 6.52 13.53 -31.32
N SER A 32 5.26 13.72 -31.74
CA SER A 32 4.11 13.46 -30.88
C SER A 32 4.00 11.98 -30.48
N GLN A 33 4.35 11.05 -31.37
CA GLN A 33 4.38 9.61 -31.06
C GLN A 33 5.49 9.27 -30.07
N GLU A 34 6.69 9.81 -30.26
CA GLU A 34 7.81 9.61 -29.34
C GLU A 34 7.47 10.16 -27.95
N ASN A 35 6.87 11.35 -27.87
CA ASN A 35 6.39 11.94 -26.63
C ASN A 35 5.31 11.08 -25.94
N LEU A 36 4.35 10.55 -26.69
CA LEU A 36 3.32 9.66 -26.16
C LEU A 36 3.95 8.42 -25.52
N LEU A 37 4.90 7.79 -26.21
CA LEU A 37 5.59 6.60 -25.70
C LEU A 37 6.41 6.94 -24.44
N ASN A 38 7.08 8.09 -24.42
CA ASN A 38 7.84 8.56 -23.26
C ASN A 38 6.95 8.80 -22.05
N TYR A 39 5.79 9.47 -22.22
CA TYR A 39 4.84 9.70 -21.14
C TYR A 39 4.25 8.39 -20.62
N TYR A 40 3.92 7.44 -21.51
CA TYR A 40 3.43 6.14 -21.10
C TYR A 40 4.48 5.36 -20.29
N ALA A 41 5.74 5.39 -20.72
CA ALA A 41 6.84 4.76 -19.98
C ALA A 41 7.03 5.39 -18.60
N ALA A 42 6.98 6.73 -18.50
CA ALA A 42 7.06 7.45 -17.23
C ALA A 42 5.88 7.10 -16.30
N TYR A 43 4.66 7.01 -16.84
CA TYR A 43 3.49 6.58 -16.09
C TYR A 43 3.63 5.15 -15.54
N GLN A 44 4.14 4.21 -16.35
CA GLN A 44 4.42 2.84 -15.91
C GLN A 44 5.47 2.80 -14.79
N ALA A 45 6.49 3.65 -14.85
CA ALA A 45 7.47 3.78 -13.76
C ALA A 45 6.82 4.27 -12.46
N LEU A 46 5.89 5.24 -12.54
CA LEU A 46 5.15 5.73 -11.37
C LEU A 46 4.25 4.66 -10.74
N ILE A 47 3.61 3.80 -11.55
CA ILE A 47 2.84 2.66 -11.04
C ILE A 47 3.74 1.73 -10.21
N LYS A 48 4.91 1.37 -10.74
CA LYS A 48 5.87 0.50 -10.05
C LYS A 48 6.38 1.12 -8.75
N GLU A 49 6.70 2.42 -8.74
CA GLU A 49 7.15 3.09 -7.53
C GLU A 49 6.03 3.16 -6.48
N LYS A 50 4.77 3.40 -6.90
CA LYS A 50 3.61 3.34 -6.00
C LYS A 50 3.50 1.96 -5.32
N GLU A 51 3.65 0.87 -6.07
CA GLU A 51 3.63 -0.49 -5.51
C GLU A 51 4.77 -0.71 -4.51
N ARG A 52 5.98 -0.24 -4.85
CA ARG A 52 7.14 -0.31 -3.97
C ARG A 52 6.92 0.46 -2.66
N LEU A 53 6.36 1.67 -2.75
CA LEU A 53 6.01 2.49 -1.60
C LEU A 53 4.94 1.83 -0.73
N VAL A 54 3.93 1.20 -1.33
CA VAL A 54 2.91 0.44 -0.58
C VAL A 54 3.54 -0.72 0.19
N LYS A 55 4.44 -1.48 -0.44
CA LYS A 55 5.17 -2.57 0.23
C LYS A 55 6.05 -2.03 1.37
N LYS A 56 6.85 -1.00 1.10
CA LYS A 56 7.71 -0.35 2.11
C LYS A 56 6.90 0.17 3.29
N LYS A 57 5.74 0.81 3.05
CA LYS A 57 4.82 1.27 4.09
C LYS A 57 4.32 0.12 4.97
N LYS A 58 3.93 -1.02 4.37
CA LYS A 58 3.49 -2.21 5.11
C LYS A 58 4.62 -2.78 5.97
N ASP A 59 5.83 -2.85 5.44
CA ASP A 59 7.00 -3.36 6.16
C ASP A 59 7.41 -2.45 7.32
N MET A 60 7.41 -1.12 7.10
CA MET A 60 7.67 -0.16 8.16
C MET A 60 6.63 -0.23 9.26
N LEU A 61 5.34 -0.36 8.91
CA LEU A 61 4.28 -0.55 9.89
C LEU A 61 4.49 -1.83 10.72
N LYS A 62 4.90 -2.94 10.09
CA LYS A 62 5.19 -4.19 10.80
C LYS A 62 6.34 -4.03 11.79
N LYS A 63 7.46 -3.42 11.35
CA LYS A 63 8.61 -3.15 12.21
C LYS A 63 8.23 -2.24 13.37
N PHE A 64 7.51 -1.15 13.07
CA PHE A 64 7.08 -0.20 14.08
C PHE A 64 6.17 -0.83 15.16
N VAL A 65 5.18 -1.63 14.75
CA VAL A 65 4.31 -2.35 15.69
C VAL A 65 5.11 -3.33 16.55
N LYS A 66 6.06 -4.06 15.95
CA LYS A 66 6.94 -4.96 16.70
C LYS A 66 7.72 -4.19 17.77
N GLU A 67 8.36 -3.08 17.42
CA GLU A 67 9.11 -2.25 18.36
C GLU A 67 8.23 -1.69 19.47
N ILE A 68 7.02 -1.20 19.15
CA ILE A 68 6.06 -0.74 20.17
C ILE A 68 5.74 -1.86 21.16
N ASN A 69 5.49 -3.07 20.67
CA ASN A 69 5.14 -4.20 21.53
C ASN A 69 6.34 -4.62 22.39
N THR A 70 7.52 -4.78 21.80
CA THR A 70 8.76 -5.08 22.54
C THR A 70 9.03 -4.05 23.62
N TRP A 71 9.01 -2.76 23.27
CA TRP A 71 9.20 -1.66 24.21
C TRP A 71 8.18 -1.68 25.34
N SER A 72 6.89 -1.92 25.02
CA SER A 72 5.86 -1.98 26.04
C SER A 72 6.02 -3.16 27.00
N HIS A 73 6.54 -4.30 26.54
CA HIS A 73 6.80 -5.46 27.39
C HIS A 73 7.98 -5.22 28.33
N MET A 74 8.91 -4.33 27.96
CA MET A 74 9.99 -3.89 28.85
C MET A 74 9.53 -2.82 29.84
N ARG A 75 8.55 -1.99 29.46
CA ARG A 75 8.14 -0.80 30.22
C ARG A 75 7.03 -1.06 31.23
N PHE A 76 6.10 -1.98 30.93
CA PHE A 76 4.90 -2.22 31.71
C PHE A 76 4.88 -3.61 32.32
N VAL A 77 4.04 -3.78 33.34
CA VAL A 77 3.76 -5.10 33.92
C VAL A 77 2.76 -5.85 33.03
N GLN A 78 2.98 -7.16 32.85
CA GLN A 78 2.08 -8.01 32.10
C GLN A 78 0.66 -7.97 32.70
N PRO A 79 -0.38 -7.66 31.90
CA PRO A 79 -1.74 -7.62 32.40
C PRO A 79 -2.20 -9.00 32.86
N LYS A 80 -3.05 -9.03 33.88
CA LYS A 80 -3.79 -10.25 34.28
C LYS A 80 -4.73 -10.66 33.16
N ASN A 81 -5.10 -11.94 33.12
CA ASN A 81 -5.97 -12.53 32.11
C ASN A 81 -7.45 -12.15 32.30
N ASN A 82 -7.75 -10.84 32.32
CA ASN A 82 -9.10 -10.30 32.38
C ASN A 82 -9.21 -9.00 31.59
N ARG A 83 -10.42 -8.71 31.10
CA ARG A 83 -10.69 -7.58 30.20
C ARG A 83 -10.27 -6.23 30.79
N ARG A 84 -10.52 -6.00 32.09
CA ARG A 84 -10.19 -4.72 32.76
C ARG A 84 -8.68 -4.50 32.81
N SER A 85 -7.90 -5.52 33.18
CA SER A 85 -6.44 -5.44 33.26
C SER A 85 -5.82 -5.23 31.87
N THR A 86 -6.28 -5.96 30.86
CA THR A 86 -5.81 -5.79 29.47
C THR A 86 -6.15 -4.41 28.92
N GLN A 87 -7.34 -3.89 29.21
CA GLN A 87 -7.74 -2.55 28.80
C GLN A 87 -6.89 -1.47 29.49
N GLY A 88 -6.60 -1.61 30.78
CA GLY A 88 -5.72 -0.71 31.52
C GLY A 88 -4.31 -0.67 30.92
N TYR A 89 -3.74 -1.84 30.64
CA TYR A 89 -2.45 -1.98 29.97
C TYR A 89 -2.41 -1.24 28.61
N PHE A 90 -3.40 -1.47 27.74
CA PHE A 90 -3.43 -0.79 26.44
C PHE A 90 -3.66 0.71 26.55
N THR A 91 -4.42 1.15 27.54
CA THR A 91 -4.66 2.59 27.79
C THR A 91 -3.36 3.27 28.19
N ALA A 92 -2.63 2.70 29.17
CA ALA A 92 -1.34 3.24 29.61
C ALA A 92 -0.29 3.22 28.49
N LYS A 93 -0.21 2.11 27.74
CA LYS A 93 0.65 1.96 26.57
C LYS A 93 0.38 3.04 25.52
N TYR A 94 -0.89 3.28 25.20
CA TYR A 94 -1.28 4.29 24.22
C TYR A 94 -0.96 5.72 24.67
N THR A 95 -1.23 6.04 25.94
CA THR A 95 -0.93 7.36 26.50
C THR A 95 0.57 7.67 26.44
N GLN A 96 1.43 6.72 26.82
CA GLN A 96 2.88 6.92 26.71
C GLN A 96 3.34 6.96 25.25
N LEU A 97 2.80 6.11 24.38
CA LEU A 97 3.17 6.12 22.97
C LEU A 97 2.81 7.45 22.28
N LYS A 98 1.67 8.06 22.65
CA LYS A 98 1.31 9.41 22.17
C LYS A 98 2.37 10.44 22.55
N ALA A 99 2.81 10.43 23.80
CA ALA A 99 3.82 11.37 24.30
C ALA A 99 5.17 11.25 23.57
N LEU A 100 5.50 10.07 23.01
CA LEU A 100 6.73 9.83 22.25
C LEU A 100 6.65 10.25 20.78
N MET A 101 5.46 10.48 20.23
CA MET A 101 5.27 10.68 18.80
C MET A 101 5.00 12.16 18.47
N PRO A 102 5.68 12.71 17.44
CA PRO A 102 5.41 14.08 17.01
C PRO A 102 3.95 14.21 16.56
N ASN A 103 3.30 15.30 16.97
CA ASN A 103 1.91 15.61 16.65
C ASN A 103 0.86 14.58 17.13
N ASN A 104 1.23 13.66 18.04
CA ASN A 104 0.34 12.66 18.63
C ASN A 104 -0.42 11.78 17.59
N GLN A 105 0.08 11.67 16.35
CA GLN A 105 -0.61 10.99 15.26
C GLN A 105 -0.38 9.48 15.30
N ILE A 106 -1.22 8.78 16.07
CA ILE A 106 -1.32 7.33 16.02
C ILE A 106 -2.66 6.97 15.38
N CYS A 107 -2.61 6.51 14.13
CA CYS A 107 -3.83 6.16 13.40
C CYS A 107 -4.42 4.81 13.87
N ARG A 108 -5.70 4.61 13.57
CA ARG A 108 -6.45 3.40 13.93
C ARG A 108 -5.79 2.11 13.41
N THR A 109 -5.16 2.16 12.25
CA THR A 109 -4.45 1.00 11.67
C THR A 109 -3.30 0.53 12.56
N ILE A 110 -2.49 1.46 13.09
CA ILE A 110 -1.39 1.14 14.01
C ILE A 110 -1.96 0.53 15.29
N LEU A 111 -2.98 1.16 15.88
CA LEU A 111 -3.60 0.69 17.12
C LEU A 111 -4.17 -0.73 17.00
N ASN A 112 -4.91 -0.99 15.92
CA ASN A 112 -5.50 -2.30 15.67
C ASN A 112 -4.41 -3.37 15.50
N LYS A 113 -3.37 -3.06 14.74
CA LYS A 113 -2.29 -4.01 14.46
C LYS A 113 -1.43 -4.27 15.70
N MET A 114 -1.12 -3.22 16.46
CA MET A 114 -0.46 -3.30 17.76
C MET A 114 -1.20 -4.24 18.71
N LYS A 115 -2.51 -4.05 18.90
CA LYS A 115 -3.34 -4.92 19.75
C LYS A 115 -3.34 -6.37 19.25
N LYS A 116 -3.49 -6.57 17.94
CA LYS A 116 -3.55 -7.91 17.32
C LYS A 116 -2.23 -8.68 17.38
N GLU A 117 -1.09 -7.99 17.41
CA GLU A 117 0.24 -8.61 17.42
C GLU A 117 0.86 -8.65 18.83
N ASP A 118 0.18 -8.12 19.84
CA ASP A 118 0.67 -8.09 21.22
C ASP A 118 0.48 -9.46 21.90
N THR A 119 1.56 -10.16 22.18
CA THR A 119 1.50 -11.52 22.76
C THR A 119 0.87 -11.53 24.14
N TRP A 120 1.07 -10.50 24.97
CA TRP A 120 0.51 -10.44 26.32
C TRP A 120 -1.01 -10.35 26.33
N ALA A 121 -1.61 -9.71 25.32
CA ALA A 121 -3.05 -9.53 25.23
C ALA A 121 -3.78 -10.62 24.43
N ASN A 122 -3.09 -11.35 23.53
CA ASN A 122 -3.70 -12.31 22.61
C ASN A 122 -3.75 -13.76 23.12
N HIS A 123 -3.35 -14.04 24.36
CA HIS A 123 -3.55 -15.36 24.95
C HIS A 123 -5.04 -15.76 25.06
N MET A 124 -5.96 -14.79 25.08
CA MET A 124 -7.41 -15.04 25.07
C MET A 124 -7.96 -15.49 23.70
N SER A 125 -7.39 -15.03 22.58
CA SER A 125 -8.00 -15.25 21.26
C SER A 125 -7.79 -16.66 20.70
N LYS A 126 -6.83 -17.43 21.24
CA LYS A 126 -6.59 -18.80 20.78
C LYS A 126 -7.58 -19.81 21.39
N SER A 127 -8.21 -19.48 22.52
CA SER A 127 -9.17 -20.38 23.17
C SER A 127 -10.58 -20.26 22.62
N GLU A 128 -11.00 -19.08 22.16
CA GLU A 128 -12.39 -18.85 21.72
C GLU A 128 -12.63 -19.09 20.22
N VAL A 129 -11.59 -18.96 19.38
CA VAL A 129 -11.73 -19.12 17.92
C VAL A 129 -11.86 -20.60 17.50
N ALA A 130 -11.52 -21.55 18.38
CA ALA A 130 -11.80 -22.97 18.15
C ALA A 130 -13.30 -23.32 18.27
N LEU A 131 -14.14 -22.43 18.83
CA LEU A 131 -15.57 -22.68 19.10
C LEU A 131 -16.54 -21.85 18.25
N SER A 132 -16.06 -21.10 17.25
CA SER A 132 -16.93 -20.36 16.32
C SER A 132 -16.53 -20.56 14.87
N ARG A 133 -16.69 -21.80 14.39
CA ARG A 133 -16.87 -22.11 12.97
C ARG A 133 -18.34 -22.46 12.74
N GLY A 134 -19.16 -21.49 12.32
CA GLY A 134 -20.51 -21.78 11.83
C GLY A 134 -21.45 -20.59 11.93
N GLY A 135 -21.71 -19.92 10.80
CA GLY A 135 -22.74 -18.89 10.69
C GLY A 135 -22.47 -17.89 9.57
N ARG A 136 -22.62 -18.31 8.32
CA ARG A 136 -22.63 -17.42 7.14
C ARG A 136 -23.88 -16.54 7.20
N ILE A 137 -23.72 -15.22 7.12
CA ILE A 137 -24.80 -14.28 6.79
C ILE A 137 -24.59 -13.87 5.33
N CYS A 138 -25.47 -14.31 4.44
CA CYS A 138 -25.67 -13.70 3.13
C CYS A 138 -27.09 -13.14 3.11
N ASN A 139 -27.21 -11.83 3.22
CA ASN A 139 -28.46 -11.10 3.09
C ASN A 139 -28.50 -10.56 1.65
N THR A 140 -29.18 -11.26 0.74
CA THR A 140 -29.51 -10.71 -0.59
C THR A 140 -30.94 -10.20 -0.53
N ARG A 141 -31.07 -8.88 -0.38
CA ARG A 141 -32.26 -8.14 -0.80
C ARG A 141 -32.40 -8.30 -2.31
N THR A 142 -33.47 -8.93 -2.77
CA THR A 142 -33.99 -8.79 -4.13
C THR A 142 -35.20 -7.84 -4.04
N ASN A 143 -35.04 -6.65 -4.61
CA ASN A 143 -36.18 -5.83 -5.03
C ASN A 143 -36.49 -6.21 -6.48
N PHE A 144 -37.72 -6.64 -6.75
CA PHE A 144 -38.50 -6.34 -7.94
C PHE A 144 -39.97 -6.31 -7.54
#